data_AF-R7GQ54-F1
#
_entry.id   AF-R7GQ54-F1
#
_cell.length_a   1.000
_cell.length_b   1.000
_cell.length_c   1.000
_cell.angle_alpha   90.00
_cell.angle_beta   90.00
_cell.angle_gamma   90.00
#
_symmetry.space_group_name_H-M   'P 1'
#
loop_
_entity.id
_entity.type
_entity.pdbx_description
1 polymer ?
#
loop_
_entity_poly.entity_id
_entity_poly.type
_entity_poly.pdbx_seq_one_letter_code
_entity_poly.pdbx_strand_id
1 'polypeptide(L)' 'MEMKHHLRKMTFEGKSYNVLTDEELEDLIVSEIYDRKYKEGNVELVDFDQFVKDREEKYGL' A
#
# COMPACT_ATOMS: atom_id res chain seq x y z
N MET A 1 -14.38 3.38 -2.98
CA MET A 1 -13.81 4.46 -2.15
C MET A 1 -12.56 4.98 -2.85
N GLU A 2 -12.57 6.19 -3.39
CA GLU A 2 -11.33 6.83 -3.85
C GLU A 2 -10.54 7.25 -2.60
N MET A 3 -9.41 6.62 -2.34
CA MET A 3 -8.46 7.13 -1.34
C MET A 3 -7.77 8.37 -1.92
N LYS A 4 -8.41 9.53 -1.76
CA LYS A 4 -7.78 10.82 -2.07
C LYS A 4 -6.77 11.16 -0.97
N HIS A 5 -5.61 10.49 -0.99
CA HIS A 5 -4.45 10.94 -0.20
C HIS A 5 -4.07 12.34 -0.70
N HIS A 6 -4.44 13.36 0.08
CA HIS A 6 -3.98 14.72 -0.16
C HIS A 6 -2.50 14.79 0.24
N LEU A 7 -1.64 14.37 -0.68
CA LEU A 7 -0.18 14.46 -0.52
C LEU A 7 0.19 15.92 -0.22
N ARG A 8 0.90 16.12 0.90
CA ARG A 8 1.39 17.45 1.27
C ARG A 8 2.35 17.94 0.19
N LYS A 9 2.23 19.21 -0.20
CA LYS A 9 3.11 19.81 -1.21
C LYS A 9 3.98 20.86 -0.57
N MET A 10 5.29 20.81 -0.83
CA MET A 10 6.23 21.86 -0.45
C MET A 10 6.91 22.42 -1.69
N THR A 11 7.05 23.74 -1.76
CA THR A 11 7.73 24.42 -2.86
C THR A 11 9.12 24.87 -2.45
N PHE A 12 10.13 24.42 -3.17
CA PHE A 12 11.53 24.83 -3.01
C PHE A 12 12.04 25.34 -4.36
N GLU A 13 12.63 26.55 -4.36
CA GLU A 13 13.16 27.20 -5.58
C GLU A 13 12.16 27.23 -6.76
N GLY A 14 10.87 27.42 -6.46
CA GLY A 14 9.80 27.44 -7.46
C GLY A 14 9.35 26.06 -7.97
N LYS A 15 9.98 24.97 -7.51
CA LYS A 15 9.57 23.59 -7.80
C LYS A 15 8.74 23.03 -6.65
N SER A 16 7.63 22.38 -6.97
CA SER A 16 6.75 21.76 -5.97
C SER A 16 6.99 20.27 -5.87
N TYR A 17 7.20 19.79 -4.66
CA TYR A 17 7.46 18.39 -4.32
C TYR A 17 6.32 17.84 -3.48
N ASN A 18 5.92 16.61 -3.74
CA ASN A 18 5.10 15.86 -2.78
C ASN A 18 6.00 15.46 -1.62
N VAL A 19 5.53 15.72 -0.41
CA VAL A 19 6.25 15.41 0.83
C VAL A 19 5.42 14.40 1.59
N LEU A 20 6.10 13.33 1.98
CA LEU A 20 5.58 12.19 2.70
C LEU A 20 6.33 12.10 4.03
N THR A 21 5.64 11.71 5.10
CA THR A 21 6.35 11.15 6.26
C THR A 21 6.97 9.81 5.89
N ASP A 22 7.91 9.32 6.70
CA ASP A 22 8.51 8.01 6.49
C ASP A 22 7.44 6.89 6.44
N GLU A 23 6.44 6.96 7.34
CA GLU A 23 5.29 6.04 7.34
C GLU A 23 4.44 6.15 6.06
N GLU A 24 4.10 7.37 5.60
CA GLU A 24 3.31 7.55 4.38
C GLU A 24 4.08 7.10 3.12
N LEU A 25 5.43 7.17 3.15
CA LEU A 25 6.29 6.65 2.09
C LEU A 25 6.32 5.12 2.09
N GLU A 26 6.42 4.49 3.25
CA GLU A 26 6.36 3.03 3.39
C GLU A 26 5.02 2.48 2.85
N ASP A 27 3.91 3.10 3.23
CA ASP A 27 2.58 2.73 2.73
C ASP A 27 2.47 2.86 1.20
N LEU A 28 3.02 3.93 0.63
CA LEU A 28 3.03 4.14 -0.82
C LEU A 28 3.85 3.07 -1.54
N ILE A 29 5.03 2.72 -1.01
CA ILE A 29 5.90 1.67 -1.57
C ILE A 29 5.17 0.32 -1.55
N VAL A 30 4.54 -0.02 -0.43
CA VAL A 30 3.78 -1.26 -0.29
C VAL A 30 2.65 -1.30 -1.32
N SER A 31 1.86 -0.22 -1.43
CA SER A 31 0.76 -0.12 -2.40
C SER A 31 1.25 -0.30 -3.84
N GLU A 32 2.33 0.37 -4.24
CA GLU A 32 2.91 0.26 -5.59
C GLU A 32 3.44 -1.15 -5.90
N ILE A 33 4.05 -1.81 -4.91
CA ILE A 33 4.51 -3.21 -5.05
C ILE A 33 3.32 -4.14 -5.26
N TYR A 34 2.25 -3.99 -4.47
CA TYR A 34 1.04 -4.81 -4.62
C TYR A 34 0.35 -4.56 -5.96
N ASP A 35 0.21 -3.30 -6.39
CA ASP A 35 -0.39 -2.96 -7.69
C ASP A 35 0.43 -3.51 -8.87
N ARG A 36 1.77 -3.43 -8.81
CA ARG A 36 2.65 -4.06 -9.81
C ARG A 36 2.48 -5.58 -9.84
N LYS A 37 2.54 -6.24 -8.69
CA LYS A 37 2.36 -7.70 -8.62
C LYS A 37 1.00 -8.11 -9.19
N TYR A 38 -0.05 -7.35 -8.87
CA TYR A 38 -1.40 -7.60 -9.37
C TYR A 38 -1.46 -7.47 -10.90
N LYS A 39 -0.88 -6.41 -11.45
CA LYS A 39 -0.79 -6.18 -12.91
C LYS A 39 0.05 -7.22 -13.63
N GLU A 40 1.11 -7.73 -12.99
CA GLU A 40 1.98 -8.78 -13.52
C GLU A 40 1.40 -10.19 -13.35
N GLY A 41 0.22 -10.34 -12.72
CA GLY A 41 -0.41 -11.64 -12.47
C GLY A 41 0.31 -12.49 -11.42
N ASN A 42 1.28 -11.91 -10.70
CA ASN A 42 2.09 -12.57 -9.66
C ASN A 42 1.47 -12.42 -8.26
N VAL A 43 0.13 -12.41 -8.19
CA VAL A 43 -0.61 -12.39 -6.92
C VAL A 43 -1.56 -13.57 -6.90
N GLU A 44 -1.35 -14.46 -5.95
CA GLU A 44 -2.35 -15.46 -5.62
C GLU A 44 -3.48 -14.76 -4.87
N LEU A 45 -4.64 -14.67 -5.51
CA LEU A 45 -5.86 -14.25 -4.85
C LEU A 45 -6.28 -15.39 -3.91
N VAL A 46 -6.13 -15.15 -2.61
CA VAL A 46 -6.64 -16.04 -1.58
C VAL A 46 -8.07 -15.64 -1.23
N ASP A 47 -8.93 -16.64 -1.06
CA ASP A 47 -10.27 -16.44 -0.54
C ASP A 47 -10.22 -15.87 0.89
N PHE A 48 -11.10 -14.92 1.21
CA PHE A 48 -11.07 -14.24 2.50
C PHE A 48 -11.25 -15.20 3.68
N ASP A 49 -12.08 -16.24 3.55
CA ASP A 49 -12.28 -17.22 4.60
C ASP A 49 -11.03 -18.09 4.80
N GLN A 50 -10.29 -18.37 3.72
CA GLN A 50 -9.02 -19.08 3.80
C GLN A 50 -7.93 -18.20 4.43
N PHE A 51 -7.88 -16.90 4.11
CA PHE A 51 -6.95 -15.96 4.74
C PHE A 51 -7.12 -15.89 6.26
N VAL A 52 -8.38 -15.80 6.73
CA VAL A 52 -8.69 -15.74 8.17
C VAL A 52 -8.22 -17.02 8.85
N LYS A 53 -8.56 -18.19 8.31
CA LYS A 53 -8.11 -19.49 8.86
C LYS A 53 -6.60 -19.61 8.94
N ASP A 54 -5.89 -19.24 7.88
CA ASP A 54 -4.42 -19.31 7.85
C ASP A 54 -3.78 -18.39 8.89
N ARG A 55 -4.42 -17.25 9.19
CA ARG A 55 -3.95 -16.29 10.21
C ARG A 55 -4.27 -16.75 11.63
N GLU A 56 -5.46 -17.31 11.86
CA GLU A 56 -5.85 -17.93 13.13
C GLU A 56 -4.93 -19.12 13.45
N GLU A 57 -4.64 -20.00 12.49
CA GLU A 57 -3.70 -21.12 12.70
C GLU A 57 -2.26 -20.66 12.95
N LYS A 58 -1.79 -19.65 12.22
CA LYS A 58 -0.38 -19.21 12.28
C LYS A 58 -0.06 -18.32 13.48
N TYR A 59 -1.02 -17.52 13.94
CA TYR A 59 -0.83 -16.54 15.01
C TYR A 59 -1.71 -16.79 16.24
N GLY A 60 -2.62 -17.76 16.20
CA GLY A 60 -3.50 -18.11 17.32
C GLY A 60 -4.45 -16.98 17.74
N LEU A 61 -4.89 -16.16 16.79
CA LEU A 61 -5.85 -15.08 17.01
C LEU A 61 -7.26 -15.62 17.28
#